data_AF-A0A3B9UYU6-F1
#
_entry.id   AF-A0A3B9UYU6-F1
#
_cell.length_a   1.000
_cell.length_b   1.000
_cell.length_c   1.000
_cell.angle_alpha   90.00
_cell.angle_beta   90.00
_cell.angle_gamma   90.00
#
_symmetry.space_group_name_H-M   'P 1'
#
loop_
_entity.id
_entity.type
_entity.pdbx_description
1 polymer ?
#
loop_
_entity_poly.entity_id
_entity_poly.type
_entity_poly.pdbx_seq_one_letter_code
_entity_poly.pdbx_strand_id
1 'polypeptide(L)' 'EEKVGVIQNEFGKLGIDGTILKRDNIEMVEINRGSIFCSCLKASFAQALAEMSKLNLKYLFVESSGLADPS' A
#
# COMPACT_ATOMS: atom_id res chain seq x y z
N GLU A 1 -4.31 -21.67 2.25
CA GLU A 1 -4.51 -20.53 1.34
C GLU A 1 -3.27 -19.66 1.37
N GLU A 2 -2.93 -19.00 0.27
CA GLU A 2 -1.72 -18.20 0.16
C GLU A 2 -2.02 -16.75 0.59
N LYS A 3 -1.23 -16.25 1.54
CA LYS A 3 -1.40 -14.89 2.07
C LYS A 3 -0.73 -13.89 1.14
N VAL A 4 -1.44 -12.82 0.80
CA VAL A 4 -0.94 -11.77 -0.10
C VAL A 4 -0.91 -10.45 0.66
N GLY A 5 0.16 -9.69 0.49
CA GLY A 5 0.27 -8.32 0.99
C GLY A 5 -0.07 -7.31 -0.09
N VAL A 6 -0.71 -6.21 0.30
CA VAL A 6 -0.97 -5.06 -0.57
C VAL A 6 -0.59 -3.77 0.16
N ILE A 7 0.27 -2.97 -0.46
CA ILE A 7 0.48 -1.57 -0.08
C ILE A 7 -0.29 -0.73 -1.10
N GLN A 8 -1.41 -0.15 -0.66
CA GLN A 8 -2.29 0.67 -1.49
C GLN A 8 -1.92 2.15 -1.31
N ASN A 9 -1.84 2.90 -2.39
CA ASN A 9 -1.52 4.33 -2.34
C ASN A 9 -2.81 5.15 -2.44
N GLU A 10 -3.35 5.55 -1.30
CA GLU A 10 -4.63 6.24 -1.22
C GLU A 10 -4.43 7.77 -1.28
N PHE A 11 -4.93 8.36 -2.38
CA PHE A 11 -4.93 9.81 -2.57
C PHE A 11 -6.17 10.50 -1.98
N GLY A 12 -7.28 9.78 -1.90
CA GLY A 12 -8.53 10.26 -1.36
C GLY A 12 -8.47 10.56 0.13
N LYS A 13 -9.36 11.44 0.61
CA LYS A 13 -9.60 11.62 2.05
C LYS A 13 -10.42 10.47 2.66
N LEU A 14 -11.07 9.68 1.82
CA LEU A 14 -11.91 8.55 2.17
C LEU A 14 -11.23 7.30 1.63
N GLY A 15 -10.87 6.35 2.50
CA GLY A 15 -10.26 5.06 2.13
C GLY A 15 -11.30 4.12 1.53
N ILE A 16 -11.54 4.25 0.23
CA ILE A 16 -12.52 3.43 -0.49
C ILE A 16 -11.86 2.11 -0.90
N ASP A 17 -10.63 2.17 -1.41
CA ASP A 17 -9.96 1.02 -2.01
C ASP A 17 -9.69 -0.10 -1.01
N GLY A 18 -9.18 0.22 0.19
CA GLY A 18 -8.96 -0.83 1.18
C GLY A 18 -10.24 -1.36 1.82
N THR A 19 -11.36 -0.64 1.74
CA THR A 19 -12.66 -1.21 2.14
C THR A 19 -13.15 -2.24 1.13
N ILE A 20 -12.94 -2.00 -0.17
CA ILE A 20 -13.33 -2.91 -1.25
C ILE A 20 -12.44 -4.15 -1.30
N LEU A 21 -11.14 -3.99 -1.03
CA LEU A 21 -10.15 -5.06 -1.14
C LEU A 21 -10.01 -5.91 0.13
N LYS A 22 -10.73 -5.58 1.22
CA LYS A 22 -10.72 -6.37 2.46
C LYS A 22 -11.22 -7.79 2.23
N ARG A 23 -10.33 -8.76 2.42
CA ARG A 23 -10.59 -10.21 2.41
C ARG A 23 -9.69 -10.88 3.43
N ASP A 24 -10.12 -12.02 4.00
CA ASP A 24 -9.41 -12.69 5.10
C ASP A 24 -7.97 -13.13 4.76
N ASN A 25 -7.65 -13.28 3.47
CA ASN A 25 -6.33 -13.69 2.99
C ASN A 25 -5.43 -12.54 2.51
N ILE A 26 -5.85 -11.28 2.68
CA ILE A 26 -5.12 -10.09 2.26
C ILE A 26 -4.67 -9.30 3.49
N GLU A 27 -3.36 -9.10 3.61
CA GLU A 27 -2.78 -8.12 4.52
C GLU A 27 -2.61 -6.80 3.79
N MET A 28 -3.14 -5.72 4.36
CA MET A 28 -3.20 -4.44 3.68
C MET A 28 -2.68 -3.30 4.53
N VAL A 29 -1.87 -2.44 3.90
CA VAL A 29 -1.48 -1.14 4.43
C VAL A 29 -1.85 -0.07 3.42
N GLU A 30 -2.59 0.94 3.86
CA GLU A 30 -2.90 2.12 3.06
C GLU A 30 -1.92 3.24 3.41
N ILE A 31 -1.19 3.74 2.41
CA ILE A 31 -0.39 4.95 2.53
C ILE A 31 -1.23 6.10 2.00
N ASN A 32 -1.61 7.00 2.90
CA ASN A 32 -2.58 8.05 2.61
C ASN A 32 -1.89 9.40 2.32
N ARG A 33 -2.60 10.28 1.59
CA ARG A 33 -2.32 11.73 1.45
C ARG A 33 -1.12 12.10 0.56
N GLY A 34 -0.92 11.38 -0.53
CA GLY A 34 0.03 11.78 -1.58
C GLY A 34 0.84 10.60 -2.11
N SER A 35 1.72 10.85 -3.08
CA SER A 35 2.53 9.79 -3.68
C SER A 35 3.49 9.18 -2.67
N ILE A 36 3.59 7.84 -2.65
CA ILE A 36 4.59 7.08 -1.88
C ILE A 36 6.04 7.50 -2.21
N PHE A 37 6.26 8.16 -3.36
CA PHE A 37 7.57 8.69 -3.78
C PHE A 37 7.82 10.14 -3.34
N CYS A 38 6.85 10.83 -2.73
CA CYS A 38 7.08 12.13 -2.08
C CYS A 38 8.11 11.99 -0.96
N SER A 39 9.02 12.95 -0.81
CA SER A 39 9.94 13.01 0.34
C SER A 39 9.23 12.86 1.69
N CYS A 40 8.00 13.37 1.78
CA CYS A 40 7.12 13.28 2.93
C CYS A 40 6.63 11.87 3.28
N LEU A 41 6.56 10.94 2.31
CA LEU A 41 5.96 9.62 2.48
C LEU A 41 6.94 8.46 2.26
N LYS A 42 8.14 8.73 1.73
CA LYS A 42 9.20 7.71 1.54
C LYS A 42 9.51 6.92 2.81
N ALA A 43 9.53 7.57 3.98
CA ALA A 43 9.78 6.90 5.26
C ALA A 43 8.64 5.95 5.63
N SER A 44 7.39 6.40 5.48
CA SER A 44 6.20 5.57 5.71
C SER A 44 6.15 4.37 4.76
N PHE A 45 6.53 4.56 3.49
CA PHE A 45 6.62 3.47 2.52
C PHE A 45 7.71 2.46 2.89
N ALA A 46 8.92 2.92 3.25
CA ALA A 46 9.98 2.04 3.71
C ALA A 46 9.59 1.25 4.97
N GLN A 47 8.87 1.89 5.90
CA GLN A 47 8.36 1.23 7.08
C GLN A 47 7.29 0.18 6.74
N ALA A 48 6.36 0.48 5.84
CA ALA A 48 5.36 -0.49 5.38
C ALA A 48 6.01 -1.72 4.73
N LEU A 49 7.05 -1.52 3.90
CA LEU A 49 7.84 -2.61 3.31
C LEU A 49 8.53 -3.46 4.40
N ALA A 50 9.13 -2.81 5.39
CA ALA A 50 9.80 -3.50 6.50
C ALA A 50 8.81 -4.33 7.32
N GLU A 51 7.62 -3.81 7.63
CA GLU A 51 6.59 -4.57 8.33
C GLU A 51 6.05 -5.73 7.50
N MET A 52 5.75 -5.50 6.21
CA MET A 52 5.28 -6.56 5.30
C MET A 52 6.32 -7.69 5.13
N SER A 53 7.61 -7.36 5.13
CA SER A 53 8.69 -8.37 5.02
C SER A 53 8.78 -9.33 6.21
N LYS A 54 8.19 -8.97 7.36
CA LYS A 54 8.13 -9.84 8.55
C LYS A 54 7.01 -10.88 8.46
N LEU A 55 6.11 -10.72 7.50
CA LEU A 55 4.96 -11.59 7.29
C LEU A 55 5.32 -12.71 6.30
N ASN A 56 4.73 -13.90 6.49
CA ASN A 56 4.87 -15.02 5.55
C ASN A 56 3.92 -14.85 4.35
N LEU A 57 4.20 -13.85 3.51
CA LEU A 57 3.43 -13.52 2.32
C LEU A 57 4.01 -14.24 1.11
N LYS A 58 3.15 -14.74 0.23
CA LYS A 58 3.59 -15.28 -1.06
C LYS A 58 3.97 -14.17 -2.03
N TYR A 59 3.17 -13.11 -2.05
CA TYR A 59 3.36 -11.95 -2.90
C TYR A 59 3.07 -10.67 -2.11
N LEU A 60 3.80 -9.62 -2.47
CA LEU A 60 3.52 -8.25 -2.04
C LEU A 60 3.27 -7.40 -3.29
N PHE A 61 2.07 -6.85 -3.39
CA PHE A 61 1.71 -5.89 -4.43
C PHE A 61 1.83 -4.47 -3.87
N VAL A 62 2.39 -3.57 -4.67
CA VAL A 62 2.50 -2.15 -4.30
C VAL A 62 1.85 -1.35 -5.40
N GLU A 63 0.79 -0.63 -5.04
CA GLU A 63 0.28 0.41 -5.90
C GLU A 63 1.22 1.62 -5.83
N SER A 64 1.83 1.94 -6.97
CA SER A 64 2.77 3.05 -7.11
C SER A 64 2.15 4.29 -7.76
N SER A 65 0.91 4.17 -8.25
CA SER A 65 0.13 5.25 -8.87
C SER A 65 -0.50 6.14 -7.83
N GLY A 66 -0.77 7.39 -8.20
CA GLY A 66 -1.59 8.30 -7.40
C GLY A 66 -1.49 9.76 -7.85
N LEU A 67 -0.39 10.11 -8.52
CA LEU A 67 -0.40 11.11 -9.58
C LEU A 67 -0.08 10.36 -10.87
N ALA A 68 -1.03 10.27 -11.79
CA ALA A 68 -0.76 9.89 -13.17
C ALA A 68 -0.08 11.07 -13.89
N ASP A 69 1.02 11.59 -13.33
CA ASP A 69 1.82 12.64 -13.97
C ASP A 69 3.19 12.05 -14.37
N PRO A 70 3.39 11.71 -15.65
CA PRO A 70 4.65 11.22 -16.21
C PRO A 70 5.61 12.35 -16.62
N SER A 71 5.42 13.58 -16.13
CA SER A 71 6.36 14.70 -16.31
C SER A 71 7.71 14.46 -15.64
#